data_AF-A0A8T4CF29-F1
#
_entry.id   AF-A0A8T4CF29-F1
#
_cell.length_a   1.000
_cell.length_b   1.000
_cell.length_c   1.000
_cell.angle_alpha   90.00
_cell.angle_beta   90.00
_cell.angle_gamma   90.00
#
_symmetry.space_group_name_H-M   'P 1'
#
loop_
_entity.id
_entity.type
_entity.pdbx_description
1 polymer ?
#
loop_
_entity_poly.entity_id
_entity_poly.type
_entity_poly.pdbx_seq_one_letter_code
_entity_poly.pdbx_strand_id
1 'polypeptide(L)'
;MLRRIRKTRIEKEEIIADFIFLLLSFITTEIMLYIFDIHWNFYPGEQLIPPAKHIFTDTSIYLWGGLTGAIIGLFLIKLFLLGLKEEEKIWKKQKRK
;
A
#
# COMPACT_ATOMS: atom_id res chain seq x y z
N MET A 1 28.14 -2.96 15.90
CA MET A 1 28.49 -3.08 14.47
C MET A 1 27.36 -2.50 13.60
N LEU A 2 27.13 -1.18 13.66
CA LEU A 2 25.93 -0.50 13.12
C LEU A 2 26.25 0.49 11.97
N ARG A 3 27.45 0.41 11.38
CA ARG A 3 28.06 1.54 10.64
C ARG A 3 27.83 1.59 9.12
N ARG A 4 26.83 0.91 8.54
CA ARG A 4 26.68 0.84 7.07
C ARG A 4 25.26 0.99 6.51
N ILE A 5 24.39 1.79 7.13
CA ILE A 5 23.01 1.99 6.64
C ILE A 5 22.82 3.26 5.79
N ARG A 6 23.74 4.24 5.81
CA ARG A 6 23.60 5.44 4.97
C ARG A 6 24.12 5.19 3.56
N LYS A 7 23.22 4.86 2.63
CA LYS A 7 23.38 5.28 1.23
C LYS A 7 23.34 6.81 1.23
N THR A 8 24.35 7.45 0.65
CA THR A 8 24.52 8.91 0.65
C THR A 8 23.66 9.63 -0.39
N ARG A 9 23.09 8.89 -1.34
CA ARG A 9 22.36 9.46 -2.47
C ARG A 9 21.14 8.60 -2.79
N ILE A 10 20.00 9.25 -2.95
CA ILE A 10 18.78 8.64 -3.48
C ILE A 10 18.90 8.68 -5.00
N GLU A 11 18.74 7.54 -5.64
CA GLU A 11 18.80 7.40 -7.10
C GLU A 11 17.45 7.81 -7.73
N LYS A 12 17.46 8.27 -8.99
CA LYS A 12 16.22 8.70 -9.67
C LYS A 12 15.24 7.54 -9.80
N GLU A 13 15.80 6.37 -10.04
CA GLU A 13 15.12 5.09 -10.16
C GLU A 13 14.42 4.71 -8.84
N GLU A 14 15.05 4.99 -7.69
CA GLU A 14 14.46 4.76 -6.37
C GLU A 14 13.25 5.68 -6.15
N ILE A 15 13.32 6.95 -6.58
CA ILE A 15 12.19 7.90 -6.48
C ILE A 15 11.02 7.47 -7.37
N ILE A 16 11.31 7.05 -8.60
CA ILE A 16 10.28 6.57 -9.54
C ILE A 16 9.59 5.32 -8.99
N ALA A 17 10.37 4.36 -8.46
CA ALA A 17 9.81 3.16 -7.86
C ALA A 17 8.93 3.49 -6.64
N ASP A 18 9.39 4.37 -5.75
CA ASP A 18 8.62 4.81 -4.58
C ASP A 18 7.30 5.50 -5.00
N PHE A 19 7.34 6.32 -6.05
CA PHE A 19 6.15 6.98 -6.59
C PHE A 19 5.16 5.96 -7.16
N ILE A 20 5.63 4.94 -7.87
CA ILE A 20 4.78 3.86 -8.38
C ILE A 20 4.13 3.11 -7.22
N PHE A 21 4.88 2.79 -6.16
CA PHE A 21 4.33 2.10 -4.99
C PHE A 21 3.27 2.95 -4.25
N LEU A 22 3.49 4.26 -4.13
CA LEU A 22 2.49 5.18 -3.61
C LEU A 22 1.21 5.17 -4.44
N LEU A 23 1.34 5.27 -5.77
CA LEU A 23 0.19 5.29 -6.67
C LEU A 23 -0.61 3.97 -6.62
N LEU A 24 0.07 2.83 -6.65
CA LEU A 24 -0.58 1.52 -6.55
C LEU A 24 -1.28 1.34 -5.20
N SER A 25 -0.65 1.78 -4.11
CA SER A 25 -1.22 1.70 -2.77
C SER A 25 -2.44 2.62 -2.63
N PHE A 26 -2.39 3.83 -3.22
CA PHE A 26 -3.52 4.75 -3.32
C PHE A 26 -4.70 4.09 -4.04
N ILE A 27 -4.48 3.61 -5.27
CA ILE A 27 -5.53 2.97 -6.10
C ILE A 27 -6.13 1.76 -5.38
N THR A 28 -5.30 0.91 -4.78
CA THR A 28 -5.78 -0.27 -4.07
C THR A 28 -6.65 0.12 -2.87
N THR A 29 -6.27 1.18 -2.16
CA THR A 29 -7.05 1.69 -1.02
C THR A 29 -8.38 2.28 -1.47
N GLU A 30 -8.40 3.07 -2.54
CA GLU A 30 -9.62 3.60 -3.15
C GLU A 30 -10.59 2.48 -3.54
N ILE A 31 -10.09 1.42 -4.18
CA ILE A 31 -10.90 0.24 -4.54
C ILE A 31 -11.50 -0.40 -3.29
N MET A 32 -10.71 -0.57 -2.22
CA MET A 32 -11.18 -1.18 -0.97
C MET A 32 -12.22 -0.31 -0.26
N LEU A 33 -12.01 1.01 -0.22
CA LEU A 33 -12.97 1.95 0.33
C LEU A 33 -14.26 1.95 -0.47
N TYR A 34 -14.17 1.91 -1.80
CA TYR A 34 -15.35 1.83 -2.66
C TYR A 34 -16.13 0.52 -2.45
N ILE A 35 -15.45 -0.63 -2.42
CA ILE A 35 -16.09 -1.91 -2.13
C ILE A 35 -16.78 -1.89 -0.77
N PHE A 36 -16.13 -1.30 0.24
CA PHE A 36 -16.72 -1.14 1.56
C PHE A 36 -17.97 -0.25 1.50
N ASP A 37 -17.90 0.88 0.80
CA ASP A 37 -18.97 1.87 0.67
C ASP A 37 -20.26 1.31 0.06
N ILE A 38 -20.11 0.40 -0.91
CA ILE A 38 -21.23 -0.25 -1.59
C ILE A 38 -21.54 -1.65 -1.02
N HIS A 39 -20.93 -2.05 0.09
CA HIS A 39 -21.12 -3.40 0.60
C HIS A 39 -22.57 -3.62 1.06
N TRP A 40 -23.23 -4.58 0.43
CA TRP A 40 -24.64 -4.96 0.66
C TRP A 40 -25.04 -5.17 2.14
N ASN A 41 -24.11 -5.59 3.01
CA ASN A 41 -24.37 -5.79 4.44
C ASN A 41 -24.80 -4.50 5.16
N PHE A 42 -24.47 -3.33 4.61
CA PHE A 42 -24.83 -2.04 5.20
C PHE A 42 -26.25 -1.58 4.84
N TYR A 43 -26.91 -2.25 3.90
CA TYR A 43 -28.23 -1.85 3.40
C TYR A 43 -29.24 -3.02 3.47
N PRO A 44 -29.64 -3.42 4.69
CA PRO A 44 -30.63 -4.48 4.86
C PRO A 44 -31.96 -4.06 4.22
N GLY A 45 -32.43 -4.84 3.24
CA GLY A 45 -33.69 -4.61 2.52
C GLY A 45 -33.54 -3.98 1.14
N GLU A 46 -32.32 -3.64 0.70
CA GLU A 46 -32.08 -3.18 -0.67
C GLU A 46 -31.95 -4.39 -1.62
N GLN A 47 -32.70 -4.38 -2.73
CA GLN A 47 -32.74 -5.50 -3.69
C GLN A 47 -31.79 -5.32 -4.88
N LEU A 48 -31.16 -4.14 -4.99
CA LEU A 48 -30.22 -3.81 -6.05
C LEU A 48 -28.79 -4.21 -5.63
N ILE A 49 -28.08 -4.87 -6.54
CA ILE A 49 -26.67 -5.23 -6.39
C ILE A 49 -25.91 -4.58 -7.56
N PRO A 50 -25.07 -3.55 -7.33
CA PRO A 50 -24.78 -2.92 -6.04
C PRO A 50 -25.91 -2.02 -5.50
N PRO A 51 -25.94 -1.76 -4.18
CA PRO A 51 -26.81 -0.75 -3.55
C PRO A 51 -26.73 0.61 -4.26
N ALA A 52 -27.84 1.34 -4.32
CA ALA A 52 -27.85 2.70 -4.87
C ALA A 52 -27.34 3.72 -3.84
N LYS A 53 -27.21 3.31 -2.58
CA LYS A 53 -26.75 4.12 -1.46
C LYS A 53 -25.26 3.91 -1.21
N HIS A 54 -24.66 4.95 -0.66
CA HIS A 54 -23.27 5.02 -0.24
C HIS A 54 -23.23 5.35 1.26
N ILE A 55 -22.31 4.73 2.00
CA ILE A 55 -22.06 4.96 3.44
C ILE A 55 -21.39 6.32 3.57
N PHE A 56 -20.43 6.57 2.68
CA PHE A 56 -19.65 7.79 2.60
C PHE A 56 -20.47 8.84 1.86
N THR A 57 -21.00 9.79 2.61
CA THR A 57 -21.70 10.95 2.05
C THR A 57 -20.75 12.03 1.55
N ASP A 58 -19.48 11.98 1.95
CA ASP A 58 -18.45 12.95 1.59
C ASP A 58 -17.33 12.28 0.79
N THR A 59 -17.10 12.80 -0.42
CA THR A 59 -16.02 12.37 -1.32
C THR A 59 -14.63 12.57 -0.70
N SER A 60 -14.48 13.46 0.30
CA SER A 60 -13.22 13.67 0.99
C SER A 60 -12.70 12.42 1.69
N ILE A 61 -13.59 11.49 2.08
CA ILE A 61 -13.23 10.23 2.73
C ILE A 61 -12.35 9.37 1.81
N TYR A 62 -12.70 9.32 0.52
CA TYR A 62 -11.93 8.64 -0.50
C TYR A 62 -10.53 9.25 -0.61
N LEU A 63 -10.46 10.56 -0.84
CA LEU A 63 -9.18 11.28 -0.96
C LEU A 63 -8.26 11.08 0.27
N TRP A 64 -8.78 11.30 1.48
CA TRP A 64 -7.99 11.16 2.71
C TRP A 64 -7.65 9.70 3.00
N GLY A 65 -8.59 8.79 2.75
CA GLY A 65 -8.39 7.35 2.90
C GLY A 65 -7.32 6.84 1.93
N GLY A 66 -7.42 7.17 0.65
CA GLY A 66 -6.43 6.89 -0.39
C GLY A 66 -5.05 7.43 -0.05
N LEU A 67 -4.93 8.70 0.37
CA LEU A 67 -3.65 9.29 0.79
C LEU A 67 -3.04 8.55 1.98
N THR A 68 -3.86 8.22 2.98
CA THR A 68 -3.42 7.48 4.18
C THR A 68 -2.96 6.07 3.81
N GLY A 69 -3.75 5.36 2.99
CA GLY A 69 -3.43 4.03 2.51
C GLY A 69 -2.21 4.01 1.59
N ALA A 70 -1.97 5.07 0.81
CA ALA A 70 -0.76 5.21 0.01
C ALA A 70 0.50 5.23 0.89
N ILE A 71 0.49 6.05 1.94
CA ILE A 71 1.61 6.18 2.89
C ILE A 71 1.84 4.84 3.61
N ILE A 72 0.78 4.23 4.15
CA ILE A 72 0.87 2.93 4.85
C ILE A 72 1.38 1.84 3.89
N GLY A 73 0.83 1.76 2.68
CA GLY A 73 1.21 0.79 1.67
C GLY A 73 2.68 0.90 1.26
N LEU A 74 3.17 2.13 1.04
CA LEU A 74 4.60 2.36 0.77
C LEU A 74 5.48 1.82 1.92
N PHE A 75 5.12 2.10 3.17
CA PHE A 75 5.86 1.61 4.33
C PHE A 75 5.89 0.08 4.40
N LEU A 76 4.74 -0.57 4.18
CA LEU A 76 4.63 -2.04 4.18
C LEU A 76 5.44 -2.67 3.05
N ILE A 77 5.35 -2.13 1.83
CA ILE A 77 6.13 -2.61 0.68
C ILE A 77 7.63 -2.49 0.96
N LYS A 78 8.09 -1.36 1.50
CA LYS A 78 9.50 -1.19 1.86
C LYS A 78 9.96 -2.17 2.94
N LEU A 79 9.13 -2.40 3.96
CA LEU A 79 9.43 -3.36 5.01
C LEU A 79 9.55 -4.79 4.45
N PHE A 80 8.64 -5.15 3.55
CA PHE A 80 8.66 -6.45 2.86
C PHE A 80 9.93 -6.62 2.00
N LEU A 81 10.26 -5.62 1.17
CA LEU A 81 11.47 -5.64 0.34
C LEU A 81 12.76 -5.70 1.18
N LEU A 82 12.77 -5.04 2.35
CA LEU A 82 13.88 -5.14 3.29
C LEU A 82 14.06 -6.57 3.82
N GLY A 83 12.96 -7.24 4.17
CA GLY A 83 12.97 -8.63 4.61
C GLY A 83 13.57 -9.57 3.56
N LEU A 84 13.09 -9.48 2.32
CA LEU A 84 13.59 -10.28 1.19
C LEU A 84 15.10 -10.07 0.95
N LYS A 85 15.55 -8.81 1.04
CA LYS A 85 16.96 -8.47 0.85
C LYS A 85 17.86 -9.08 1.94
N GLU A 86 17.36 -9.19 3.16
CA GLU A 86 18.15 -9.78 4.25
C GLU A 86 18.25 -11.31 4.12
N GLU A 87 17.16 -11.97 3.72
CA GLU A 87 17.15 -13.40 3.42
C GLU A 87 18.14 -13.76 2.30
N GLU A 88 18.17 -12.98 1.22
CA GLU A 88 19.09 -13.19 0.11
C GLU A 88 20.57 -13.10 0.55
N LYS A 89 20.91 -12.17 1.46
CA LYS A 89 22.26 -12.05 2.00
C LYS A 89 22.66 -13.29 2.82
N ILE A 90 21.75 -13.81 3.63
CA ILE A 90 21.99 -14.99 4.47
C ILE A 90 22.26 -16.20 3.57
N TRP A 91 21.44 -16.41 2.56
CA TRP A 91 21.59 -17.51 1.60
C TRP A 91 22.92 -17.43 0.82
N LYS A 92 23.29 -16.24 0.33
CA LYS A 92 24.59 -16.03 -0.34
C LYS A 92 25.79 -16.30 0.57
N LYS A 93 25.67 -16.04 1.87
CA LYS A 93 26.72 -16.33 2.86
C LYS A 93 26.86 -17.84 3.12
N GLN A 94 25.77 -18.58 3.08
CA GLN A 94 25.77 -20.04 3.22
C GLN A 94 26.40 -20.73 2.01
N LYS A 95 26.10 -20.29 0.78
CA LYS A 95 26.67 -20.87 -0.46
C LYS A 95 28.17 -20.62 -0.67
N ARG A 96 28.79 -19.70 0.08
CA ARG A 96 30.22 -19.37 0.00
C ARG A 96 31.06 -20.10 1.05
N LYS A 97 30.43 -20.88 1.92
CA LYS A 97 31.09 -21.79 2.87
C LYS A 97 31.00 -23.20 2.33
#